data_AF-A0A0C5FYJ2-F1
#
_entry.id   AF-A0A0C5FYJ2-F1
#
_cell.length_a   1.000
_cell.length_b   1.000
_cell.length_c   1.000
_cell.angle_alpha   90.00
_cell.angle_beta   90.00
_cell.angle_gamma   90.00
#
_symmetry.space_group_name_H-M   'P 1'
#
loop_
_entity.id
_entity.type
_entity.pdbx_description
1 polymer ?
#
loop_
_entity_poly.entity_id
_entity_poly.type
_entity_poly.pdbx_seq_one_letter_code
_entity_poly.pdbx_strand_id
1 'polypeptide(L)'
;MRKTIATAAGLLLAAGATLAAVPATAQAAPCARGSFCAWTDANFGGLGVSWTGDDGWWEGNIADQDSSWANHGISGPGIKDHVKVYASAWQGGGVTICLAPGQEVGYHPGANDRGDSHIWASRC
;
A
#
# COMPACT_ATOMS: atom_id res chain seq x y z
N MET A 1 37.61 10.23 -65.67
CA MET A 1 36.34 10.64 -65.02
C MET A 1 36.59 10.72 -63.52
N ARG A 2 36.37 11.90 -62.92
CA ARG A 2 36.54 12.18 -61.48
C ARG A 2 35.41 11.54 -60.67
N LYS A 3 35.70 10.90 -59.54
CA LYS A 3 34.78 10.79 -58.39
C LYS A 3 35.56 10.71 -57.07
N THR A 4 35.71 11.88 -56.43
CA THR A 4 36.05 12.04 -55.01
C THR A 4 34.82 11.68 -54.19
N ILE A 5 34.93 10.72 -53.28
CA ILE A 5 33.87 10.40 -52.31
C ILE A 5 34.42 10.75 -50.92
N ALA A 6 33.99 11.91 -50.42
CA ALA A 6 34.11 12.26 -49.01
C ALA A 6 32.95 11.63 -48.26
N THR A 7 33.21 10.96 -47.13
CA THR A 7 32.17 10.62 -46.16
C THR A 7 32.65 11.01 -44.77
N ALA A 8 31.81 11.80 -44.11
CA ALA A 8 32.08 12.55 -42.89
C ALA A 8 32.01 11.64 -41.65
N ALA A 9 32.92 11.88 -40.70
CA ALA A 9 32.90 11.29 -39.37
C ALA A 9 31.77 11.92 -38.54
N GLY A 10 30.77 11.12 -38.17
CA GLY A 10 29.75 11.50 -37.19
C GLY A 10 30.18 11.09 -35.77
N LEU A 11 30.57 12.07 -34.96
CA LEU A 11 30.73 11.89 -33.50
C LEU A 11 29.34 11.82 -32.87
N LEU A 12 28.93 10.62 -32.44
CA LEU A 12 27.75 10.41 -31.61
C LEU A 12 28.09 10.77 -30.16
N LEU A 13 27.62 11.94 -29.70
CA LEU A 13 27.61 12.33 -28.30
C LEU A 13 26.50 11.55 -27.57
N ALA A 14 26.87 10.51 -26.84
CA ALA A 14 25.97 9.83 -25.90
C ALA A 14 25.79 10.71 -24.65
N ALA A 15 24.73 11.53 -24.62
CA ALA A 15 24.30 12.22 -23.42
C ALA A 15 23.65 11.20 -22.46
N GLY A 16 24.42 10.72 -21.48
CA GLY A 16 23.90 9.91 -20.39
C GLY A 16 23.04 10.78 -19.47
N ALA A 17 21.72 10.72 -19.63
CA ALA A 17 20.80 11.28 -18.65
C ALA A 17 20.82 10.38 -17.40
N THR A 18 21.56 10.80 -16.38
CA THR A 18 21.41 10.25 -15.03
C THR A 18 20.04 10.66 -14.51
N LEU A 19 19.08 9.74 -14.50
CA LEU A 19 17.83 9.90 -13.77
C LEU A 19 18.18 10.04 -12.29
N ALA A 20 18.19 11.27 -11.78
CA ALA A 20 18.30 11.54 -10.36
C ALA A 20 17.04 10.94 -9.71
N ALA A 21 17.21 9.90 -8.91
CA ALA A 21 16.15 9.37 -8.06
C ALA A 21 15.74 10.50 -7.11
N VAL A 22 14.56 11.08 -7.34
CA VAL A 22 13.97 12.04 -6.42
C VAL A 22 13.60 11.25 -5.16
N PRO A 23 14.09 11.63 -3.96
CA PRO A 23 13.67 10.95 -2.75
C PRO A 23 12.15 11.11 -2.63
N ALA A 24 11.42 10.00 -2.64
CA ALA A 24 10.00 10.02 -2.35
C ALA A 24 9.83 10.56 -0.93
N THR A 25 9.18 11.72 -0.78
CA THR A 25 8.74 12.19 0.52
C THR A 25 7.78 11.16 1.08
N ALA A 26 8.03 10.65 2.29
CA ALA A 26 7.11 9.74 2.96
C ALA A 26 5.76 10.45 3.13
N GLN A 27 4.79 10.08 2.29
CA GLN A 27 3.45 10.62 2.33
C GLN A 27 2.68 9.84 3.38
N ALA A 28 2.14 10.54 4.39
CA ALA A 28 1.21 9.92 5.33
C ALA A 28 0.02 9.34 4.57
N ALA A 29 -0.49 8.20 5.03
CA ALA A 29 -1.60 7.53 4.39
C ALA A 29 -2.83 8.46 4.33
N PRO A 30 -3.51 8.59 3.17
CA PRO A 30 -4.73 9.38 3.05
C PRO A 30 -5.93 8.63 3.68
N CYS A 31 -5.85 8.38 4.99
CA CYS A 31 -6.88 7.72 5.79
C CYS A 31 -7.59 8.73 6.69
N ALA A 32 -8.92 8.63 6.78
CA ALA A 32 -9.67 9.51 7.66
C ALA A 32 -9.46 9.10 9.13
N ARG A 33 -9.44 10.11 10.02
CA ARG A 33 -9.45 9.86 11.47
C ARG A 33 -10.68 9.06 11.87
N GLY A 34 -10.47 8.00 12.64
CA GLY A 34 -11.50 7.03 13.04
C GLY A 34 -11.69 5.87 12.07
N SER A 35 -10.89 5.81 11.00
CA SER A 35 -10.98 4.75 10.00
C SER A 35 -9.76 3.83 10.02
N PHE A 36 -10.00 2.59 9.60
CA PHE A 36 -9.01 1.70 9.04
C PHE A 36 -9.09 1.78 7.52
N CYS A 37 -7.94 1.81 6.87
CA CYS A 37 -7.84 1.88 5.42
C CYS A 37 -6.88 0.82 4.90
N ALA A 38 -7.22 0.25 3.74
CA ALA A 38 -6.38 -0.68 3.00
C ALA A 38 -6.33 -0.24 1.53
N TRP A 39 -5.21 -0.52 0.88
CA TRP A 39 -4.95 -0.14 -0.50
C TRP A 39 -4.41 -1.32 -1.30
N THR A 40 -4.77 -1.35 -2.57
CA THR A 40 -4.36 -2.40 -3.51
C THR A 40 -2.87 -2.37 -3.85
N ASP A 41 -2.23 -1.20 -3.78
CA ASP A 41 -0.78 -1.07 -4.04
C ASP A 41 0.00 -0.73 -2.77
N ALA A 42 1.30 -0.97 -2.82
CA ALA A 42 2.23 -0.54 -1.77
C ALA A 42 2.26 0.99 -1.63
N ASN A 43 2.62 1.46 -0.44
CA ASN A 43 2.77 2.87 -0.07
C ASN A 43 1.50 3.70 -0.31
N PHE A 44 0.34 3.11 0.02
CA PHE A 44 -0.98 3.74 -0.02
C PHE A 44 -1.40 4.17 -1.44
N GLY A 45 -0.92 3.45 -2.46
CA GLY A 45 -1.26 3.66 -3.86
C GLY A 45 -2.49 2.86 -4.32
N GLY A 46 -2.89 3.04 -5.58
CA GLY A 46 -3.98 2.26 -6.16
C GLY A 46 -5.35 2.59 -5.59
N LEU A 47 -6.29 1.65 -5.73
CA LEU A 47 -7.61 1.74 -5.11
C LEU A 47 -7.48 1.61 -3.59
N GLY A 48 -8.03 2.57 -2.86
CA GLY A 48 -8.13 2.56 -1.41
C GLY A 48 -9.57 2.36 -0.93
N VAL A 49 -9.74 1.61 0.15
CA VAL A 49 -11.02 1.38 0.83
C VAL A 49 -10.86 1.74 2.31
N SER A 50 -11.93 2.22 2.94
CA SER A 50 -11.90 2.65 4.34
C SER A 50 -13.13 2.18 5.11
N TRP A 51 -12.94 1.82 6.37
CA TRP A 51 -13.98 1.34 7.26
C TRP A 51 -13.88 1.98 8.65
N THR A 52 -15.01 2.27 9.28
CA THR A 52 -15.09 2.78 10.67
C THR A 52 -15.54 1.71 11.67
N GLY A 53 -15.89 0.52 11.19
CA GLY A 53 -16.30 -0.63 11.99
C GLY A 53 -15.77 -1.91 11.37
N ASP A 54 -16.14 -3.06 11.95
CA ASP A 54 -15.75 -4.38 11.46
C ASP A 54 -16.31 -4.62 10.05
N ASP A 55 -15.57 -5.37 9.23
CA ASP A 55 -16.05 -5.89 7.95
C ASP A 55 -15.76 -7.38 7.85
N GLY A 56 -16.83 -8.17 7.77
CA GLY A 56 -16.75 -9.62 7.66
C GLY A 56 -16.43 -10.13 6.27
N TRP A 57 -16.51 -9.32 5.22
CA TRP A 57 -16.25 -9.78 3.86
C TRP A 57 -15.86 -8.59 2.99
N TRP A 58 -14.58 -8.54 2.65
CA TRP A 58 -14.07 -7.54 1.72
C TRP A 58 -14.54 -7.81 0.29
N GLU A 59 -14.95 -6.76 -0.40
CA GLU A 59 -15.34 -6.87 -1.80
C GLU A 59 -14.15 -7.28 -2.67
N GLY A 60 -14.41 -7.99 -3.78
CA GLY A 60 -13.37 -8.57 -4.64
C GLY A 60 -12.43 -7.58 -5.32
N ASN A 61 -12.63 -6.27 -5.14
CA ASN A 61 -11.74 -5.20 -5.58
C ASN A 61 -10.66 -4.82 -4.54
N ILE A 62 -10.70 -5.38 -3.33
CA ILE A 62 -9.67 -5.21 -2.29
C ILE A 62 -9.32 -6.53 -1.60
N ALA A 63 -10.25 -7.50 -1.55
CA ALA A 63 -9.97 -8.85 -1.07
C ALA A 63 -8.84 -9.49 -1.88
N ASP A 64 -7.87 -10.09 -1.18
CA ASP A 64 -6.67 -10.72 -1.75
C ASP A 64 -5.85 -9.79 -2.69
N GLN A 65 -5.99 -8.47 -2.53
CA GLN A 65 -5.26 -7.48 -3.33
C GLN A 65 -4.60 -6.41 -2.46
N ASP A 66 -4.77 -6.45 -1.14
CA ASP A 66 -4.26 -5.43 -0.24
C ASP A 66 -2.74 -5.50 -0.06
N SER A 67 -2.08 -4.37 -0.32
CA SER A 67 -0.61 -4.25 -0.27
C SER A 67 -0.12 -3.19 0.71
N SER A 68 -1.00 -2.33 1.21
CA SER A 68 -0.68 -1.37 2.29
C SER A 68 -1.89 -1.00 3.13
N TRP A 69 -1.64 -0.55 4.37
CA TRP A 69 -2.66 -0.41 5.41
C TRP A 69 -2.40 0.77 6.34
N ALA A 70 -3.45 1.38 6.87
CA ALA A 70 -3.36 2.41 7.89
C ALA A 70 -4.49 2.26 8.90
N ASN A 71 -4.15 2.32 10.19
CA ASN A 71 -5.13 2.38 11.27
C ASN A 71 -5.10 3.78 11.88
N HIS A 72 -6.07 4.62 11.52
CA HIS A 72 -6.25 5.96 12.10
C HIS A 72 -7.36 5.96 13.15
N GLY A 73 -7.57 4.83 13.82
CA GLY A 73 -8.58 4.63 14.86
C GLY A 73 -8.48 5.60 16.02
N ILE A 74 -9.58 5.74 16.74
CA ILE A 74 -9.68 6.58 17.94
C ILE A 74 -9.39 5.72 19.16
N SER A 75 -8.33 6.05 19.90
CA SER A 75 -8.05 5.42 21.18
C SER A 75 -8.82 6.05 22.33
N GLY A 76 -9.18 5.23 23.33
CA GLY A 76 -9.82 5.67 24.57
C GLY A 76 -10.16 4.49 25.48
N PRO A 77 -10.53 4.75 26.75
CA PRO A 77 -10.92 3.68 27.67
C PRO A 77 -12.08 2.84 27.12
N GLY A 78 -11.87 1.52 27.03
CA GLY A 78 -12.88 0.57 26.53
C GLY A 78 -13.07 0.58 25.01
N ILE A 79 -12.34 1.40 24.26
CA ILE A 79 -12.41 1.42 22.79
C ILE A 79 -11.49 0.35 22.22
N LYS A 80 -12.01 -0.43 21.28
CA LYS A 80 -11.22 -1.32 20.43
C LYS A 80 -10.58 -0.46 19.35
N ASP A 81 -9.27 -0.29 19.41
CA ASP A 81 -8.53 0.67 18.60
C ASP A 81 -7.42 0.01 17.75
N HIS A 82 -7.23 -1.30 17.90
CA HIS A 82 -6.37 -2.08 17.01
C HIS A 82 -7.20 -2.68 15.89
N VAL A 83 -6.60 -2.95 14.73
CA VAL A 83 -7.26 -3.68 13.65
C VAL A 83 -6.54 -4.99 13.39
N LYS A 84 -7.30 -6.09 13.31
CA LYS A 84 -6.83 -7.39 12.85
C LYS A 84 -7.43 -7.68 11.49
N VAL A 85 -6.59 -7.88 10.49
CA VAL A 85 -6.98 -8.34 9.15
C VAL A 85 -6.78 -9.85 9.10
N TYR A 86 -7.73 -10.55 8.49
CA TYR A 86 -7.77 -12.00 8.40
C TYR A 86 -7.69 -12.47 6.96
N ALA A 87 -7.15 -13.68 6.79
CA ALA A 87 -6.89 -14.29 5.50
C ALA A 87 -8.14 -14.80 4.75
N SER A 88 -9.30 -14.75 5.39
CA SER A 88 -10.55 -15.21 4.80
C SER A 88 -11.72 -14.41 5.37
N ALA A 89 -12.82 -14.39 4.65
CA ALA A 89 -14.10 -13.85 5.11
C ALA A 89 -14.50 -14.42 6.48
N TRP A 90 -15.31 -13.64 7.19
CA TRP A 90 -15.90 -13.91 8.49
C TRP A 90 -14.86 -14.19 9.58
N GLN A 91 -13.76 -13.43 9.56
CA GLN A 91 -12.61 -13.60 10.45
C GLN A 91 -12.03 -15.02 10.40
N GLY A 92 -12.18 -15.69 9.26
CA GLY A 92 -11.63 -17.00 9.00
C GLY A 92 -10.13 -16.96 8.70
N GLY A 93 -9.50 -18.14 8.73
CA GLY A 93 -8.07 -18.25 8.48
C GLY A 93 -7.20 -17.61 9.57
N GLY A 94 -5.95 -17.30 9.24
CA GLY A 94 -5.01 -16.64 10.14
C GLY A 94 -5.07 -15.12 10.05
N VAL A 95 -4.69 -14.43 11.13
CA VAL A 95 -4.44 -12.98 11.10
C VAL A 95 -3.24 -12.72 10.18
N THR A 96 -3.41 -11.90 9.15
CA THR A 96 -2.36 -11.54 8.18
C THR A 96 -1.52 -10.38 8.69
N ILE A 97 -2.18 -9.37 9.26
CA ILE A 97 -1.57 -8.21 9.88
C ILE A 97 -2.44 -7.71 11.04
N CYS A 98 -1.77 -7.14 12.05
CA CYS A 98 -2.44 -6.40 13.10
C CYS A 98 -1.80 -5.03 13.26
N LEU A 99 -2.63 -3.98 13.30
CA LEU A 99 -2.19 -2.59 13.35
C LEU A 99 -2.63 -1.95 14.65
N ALA A 100 -1.67 -1.35 15.37
CA ALA A 100 -1.95 -0.46 16.48
C ALA A 100 -2.55 0.88 16.00
N PRO A 101 -3.22 1.65 16.87
CA PRO A 101 -3.72 2.97 16.53
C PRO A 101 -2.60 3.89 16.07
N GLY A 102 -2.82 4.60 14.96
CA GLY A 102 -1.83 5.47 14.33
C GLY A 102 -0.77 4.75 13.48
N GLN A 103 -0.81 3.42 13.41
CA GLN A 103 0.16 2.67 12.62
C GLN A 103 -0.19 2.72 11.13
N GLU A 104 0.82 3.00 10.32
CA GLU A 104 0.77 2.95 8.86
C GLU A 104 1.82 1.96 8.37
N VAL A 105 1.42 1.04 7.48
CA VAL A 105 2.26 -0.01 6.92
C VAL A 105 2.20 0.11 5.41
N GLY A 106 3.27 0.67 4.82
CA GLY A 106 3.36 0.87 3.38
C GLY A 106 3.58 -0.43 2.58
N TYR A 107 4.06 -1.49 3.23
CA TYR A 107 4.19 -2.82 2.61
C TYR A 107 4.52 -3.86 3.68
N HIS A 108 3.99 -5.08 3.55
CA HIS A 108 4.36 -6.21 4.41
C HIS A 108 4.31 -7.54 3.65
N PRO A 109 5.44 -8.22 3.40
CA PRO A 109 5.50 -9.37 2.50
C PRO A 109 4.68 -10.58 2.98
N GLY A 110 4.48 -10.73 4.30
CA GLY A 110 3.66 -11.81 4.84
C GLY A 110 2.15 -11.56 4.79
N ALA A 111 1.74 -10.31 4.57
CA ALA A 111 0.34 -9.89 4.59
C ALA A 111 -0.18 -9.45 3.21
N ASN A 112 0.72 -9.17 2.27
CA ASN A 112 0.42 -8.73 0.92
C ASN A 112 -0.53 -9.68 0.19
N ASP A 113 -1.60 -9.14 -0.39
CA ASP A 113 -2.58 -9.84 -1.22
C ASP A 113 -3.25 -11.01 -0.48
N ARG A 114 -3.63 -10.80 0.78
CA ARG A 114 -4.17 -11.87 1.63
C ARG A 114 -5.34 -11.46 2.49
N GLY A 115 -5.64 -10.17 2.63
CA GLY A 115 -6.73 -9.70 3.48
C GLY A 115 -8.09 -9.95 2.83
N ASP A 116 -9.05 -10.43 3.61
CA ASP A 116 -10.41 -10.73 3.13
C ASP A 116 -11.50 -10.38 4.17
N SER A 117 -11.10 -10.09 5.42
CA SER A 117 -11.98 -9.49 6.43
C SER A 117 -11.16 -8.79 7.51
N HIS A 118 -11.80 -7.93 8.31
CA HIS A 118 -11.16 -7.33 9.48
C HIS A 118 -12.12 -7.11 10.65
N ILE A 119 -11.53 -6.93 11.83
CA ILE A 119 -12.24 -6.40 13.01
C ILE A 119 -11.40 -5.37 13.73
N TRP A 120 -12.08 -4.50 14.45
CA TRP A 120 -11.53 -3.73 15.54
C TRP A 120 -11.36 -4.63 16.77
N ALA A 121 -10.20 -4.55 17.40
CA ALA A 121 -9.78 -5.36 18.54
C ALA A 121 -9.17 -4.50 19.64
N SER A 122 -9.14 -5.03 20.86
CA SER A 122 -8.51 -4.33 22.01
C SER A 122 -6.99 -4.45 22.03
N ARG A 123 -6.41 -5.33 21.21
CA ARG A 123 -4.96 -5.55 21.10
C ARG A 123 -4.62 -6.34 19.85
N CYS A 124 -3.36 -6.23 19.43
CA CYS A 124 -2.65 -7.32 18.75
C CYS A 124 -2.31 -8.38 19.82
#